data_AF-A0A8J5QT18-F1
#
_entry.id   AF-A0A8J5QT18-F1
#
_cell.length_a   1.000
_cell.length_b   1.000
_cell.length_c   1.000
_cell.angle_alpha   90.00
_cell.angle_beta   90.00
_cell.angle_gamma   90.00
#
_symmetry.space_group_name_H-M   'P 1'
#
loop_
_entity.id
_entity.type
_entity.pdbx_description
1 polymer ?
#
loop_
_entity_poly.entity_id
_entity_poly.type
_entity_poly.pdbx_seq_one_letter_code
_entity_poly.pdbx_strand_id
1 'polypeptide(L)'
;MLSPRNASGGNYFHEACQAGSLALLLRAAEWMDRPIPSILTVRNYDGEQCTHIIVKNKDFYTQDMMEIVLNLGADINGQEWLGGFTPLHLCVWERNYELAEWLCRAPGIDLEATNYAGQTVYQLALERKDNQIMEMIKRAGAKCDPL
;
A
#
# COMPACT_ATOMS: atom_id res chain seq x y z
N MET A 1 9.13 -22.21 21.51
CA MET A 1 9.52 -20.80 21.25
C MET A 1 8.60 -20.32 20.14
N LEU A 2 7.73 -19.34 20.40
CA LEU A 2 6.83 -18.82 19.36
C LEU A 2 7.68 -18.06 18.33
N SER A 3 7.45 -18.32 17.05
CA SER A 3 8.11 -17.62 15.95
C SER A 3 7.81 -16.12 16.04
N PRO A 4 8.76 -15.22 15.72
CA PRO A 4 8.48 -13.78 15.60
C PRO A 4 7.58 -13.44 14.39
N ARG A 5 7.26 -14.44 13.57
CA ARG A 5 6.30 -14.37 12.46
C ARG A 5 5.10 -15.27 12.70
N ASN A 6 3.93 -14.83 12.26
CA ASN A 6 2.70 -15.62 12.29
C ASN A 6 2.68 -16.73 11.21
N ALA A 7 1.53 -17.41 11.08
CA ALA A 7 1.34 -18.50 10.13
C ALA A 7 1.48 -18.09 8.65
N SER A 8 1.21 -16.82 8.30
CA SER A 8 1.42 -16.28 6.95
C SER A 8 2.80 -15.65 6.78
N GLY A 9 3.70 -15.80 7.75
CA GLY A 9 5.04 -15.19 7.70
C GLY A 9 5.03 -13.68 7.95
N GLY A 10 3.88 -13.08 8.31
CA GLY A 10 3.77 -11.68 8.69
C GLY A 10 4.43 -11.40 10.04
N ASN A 11 4.91 -10.17 10.21
CA ASN A 11 5.38 -9.65 11.50
C ASN A 11 4.26 -8.87 12.22
N TYR A 12 4.58 -8.26 13.36
CA TYR A 12 3.67 -7.42 14.14
C TYR A 12 2.86 -6.41 13.29
N PHE A 13 3.50 -5.71 12.36
CA PHE A 13 2.82 -4.70 11.54
C PHE A 13 1.86 -5.31 10.52
N HIS A 14 2.17 -6.50 10.00
CA HIS A 14 1.24 -7.23 9.14
C HIS A 14 -0.01 -7.61 9.94
N GLU A 15 0.16 -8.14 11.15
CA GLU A 15 -0.96 -8.51 12.02
C GLU A 15 -1.81 -7.29 12.43
N ALA A 16 -1.18 -6.20 12.85
CA ALA A 16 -1.88 -4.98 13.24
C ALA A 16 -2.70 -4.39 12.07
N CYS A 17 -2.13 -4.35 10.87
CA CYS A 17 -2.81 -3.87 9.67
C CYS A 17 -3.94 -4.82 9.23
N GLN A 18 -3.69 -6.13 9.27
CA GLN A 18 -4.68 -7.15 8.93
C GLN A 18 -5.88 -7.13 9.89
N ALA A 19 -5.64 -6.83 11.16
CA ALA A 19 -6.68 -6.69 12.17
C ALA A 19 -7.38 -5.31 12.14
N GLY A 20 -6.97 -4.39 11.25
CA GLY A 20 -7.52 -3.04 11.20
C GLY A 20 -7.24 -2.22 12.47
N SER A 21 -6.23 -2.59 13.24
CA SER A 21 -6.05 -2.09 14.60
C SER A 21 -5.19 -0.82 14.63
N LEU A 22 -5.84 0.32 14.42
CA LEU A 22 -5.21 1.63 14.55
C LEU A 22 -4.54 1.82 15.92
N ALA A 23 -5.16 1.30 16.99
CA ALA A 23 -4.63 1.40 18.35
C ALA A 23 -3.28 0.67 18.52
N LEU A 24 -3.07 -0.48 17.85
CA LEU A 24 -1.79 -1.19 17.90
C LEU A 24 -0.71 -0.41 17.13
N LEU A 25 -1.05 0.15 15.97
CA LEU A 25 -0.12 0.96 15.19
C LEU A 25 0.29 2.24 15.92
N LEU A 26 -0.67 2.94 16.56
CA LEU A 26 -0.38 4.13 17.37
C LEU A 26 0.53 3.80 18.55
N ARG A 27 0.24 2.73 19.29
CA ARG A 27 1.11 2.27 20.38
C ARG A 27 2.48 1.89 19.88
N ALA A 28 2.61 1.28 18.70
CA ALA A 28 3.94 1.03 18.15
C ALA A 28 4.66 2.35 17.84
N ALA A 29 3.97 3.31 17.21
CA ALA A 29 4.54 4.60 16.84
C ALA A 29 5.02 5.43 18.05
N GLU A 30 4.29 5.40 19.16
CA GLU A 30 4.67 6.09 20.42
C GLU A 30 6.04 5.68 20.96
N TRP A 31 6.48 4.45 20.70
CA TRP A 31 7.73 3.89 21.23
C TRP A 31 8.88 3.91 20.21
N MET A 32 8.66 4.45 19.01
CA MET A 32 9.64 4.46 17.94
C MET A 32 10.18 5.89 17.72
N ASP A 33 11.37 6.16 18.26
CA ASP A 33 12.04 7.47 18.12
C ASP A 33 12.57 7.74 16.69
N ARG A 34 12.55 6.73 15.82
CA ARG A 34 13.05 6.82 14.44
C ARG A 34 12.29 5.90 13.50
N PRO A 35 12.28 6.19 12.18
CA PRO A 35 11.76 5.26 11.18
C PRO A 35 12.48 3.90 11.24
N ILE A 36 11.72 2.84 11.01
CA ILE A 36 12.11 1.42 11.09
C ILE A 36 11.79 0.68 9.79
N PRO A 37 12.35 1.12 8.64
CA PRO A 37 12.07 0.48 7.34
C PRO A 37 12.41 -1.02 7.34
N SER A 38 13.44 -1.43 8.09
CA SER A 38 13.91 -2.82 8.15
C SER A 38 12.85 -3.86 8.55
N ILE A 39 11.77 -3.45 9.23
CA ILE A 39 10.65 -4.34 9.58
C ILE A 39 9.40 -4.09 8.72
N LEU A 40 9.19 -2.85 8.26
CA LEU A 40 8.01 -2.48 7.49
C LEU A 40 8.10 -2.84 6.00
N THR A 41 9.30 -2.90 5.44
CA THR A 41 9.52 -3.31 4.04
C THR A 41 9.63 -4.84 3.88
N VAL A 42 9.56 -5.57 4.99
CA VAL A 42 9.53 -7.03 4.98
C VAL A 42 8.22 -7.49 4.36
N ARG A 43 8.30 -8.54 3.55
CA ARG A 43 7.14 -9.21 2.97
C ARG A 43 6.75 -10.45 3.79
N ASN A 44 5.45 -10.73 3.85
CA ASN A 44 4.90 -12.00 4.31
C ASN A 44 5.13 -13.12 3.27
N TYR A 45 4.59 -14.32 3.49
CA TYR A 45 4.72 -15.44 2.54
C TYR A 45 3.93 -15.25 1.25
N ASP A 46 2.93 -14.37 1.24
CA ASP A 46 2.21 -13.93 0.04
C ASP A 46 2.97 -12.83 -0.73
N GLY A 47 4.14 -12.42 -0.21
CA GLY A 47 4.96 -11.37 -0.82
C GLY A 47 4.49 -9.95 -0.56
N GLU A 48 3.61 -9.75 0.42
CA GLU A 48 3.03 -8.47 0.74
C GLU A 48 3.76 -7.78 1.87
N GLN A 49 4.01 -6.48 1.72
CA GLN A 49 4.29 -5.58 2.86
C GLN A 49 2.98 -5.16 3.55
N CYS A 50 3.07 -4.59 4.76
CA CYS A 50 1.90 -4.09 5.48
C CYS A 50 1.09 -3.04 4.71
N THR A 51 1.73 -2.24 3.84
CA THR A 51 1.05 -1.27 2.96
C THR A 51 0.03 -1.95 2.03
N HIS A 52 0.35 -3.12 1.48
CA HIS A 52 -0.58 -3.89 0.64
C HIS A 52 -1.77 -4.43 1.45
N ILE A 53 -1.49 -4.94 2.65
CA ILE A 53 -2.53 -5.45 3.57
C ILE A 53 -3.52 -4.34 3.93
N ILE A 54 -3.03 -3.12 4.17
CA ILE A 54 -3.89 -1.96 4.46
C ILE A 54 -4.87 -1.71 3.31
N VAL A 55 -4.41 -1.70 2.05
CA VAL A 55 -5.29 -1.45 0.89
C VAL A 55 -6.40 -2.50 0.77
N LYS A 56 -6.08 -3.78 1.07
CA LYS A 56 -7.04 -4.89 1.00
C LYS A 56 -8.01 -4.92 2.17
N ASN A 57 -7.73 -4.19 3.24
CA ASN A 57 -8.64 -4.09 4.37
C ASN A 57 -9.80 -3.13 4.04
N LYS A 58 -11.01 -3.46 4.48
CA LYS A 58 -12.24 -2.71 4.19
C LYS A 58 -12.68 -1.80 5.34
N ASP A 59 -11.74 -1.48 6.24
CA ASP A 59 -12.00 -0.70 7.43
C ASP A 59 -11.98 0.81 7.16
N PHE A 60 -12.71 1.56 7.99
CA PHE A 60 -12.83 3.03 7.89
C PHE A 60 -11.51 3.78 8.12
N TYR A 61 -10.51 3.15 8.75
CA TYR A 61 -9.25 3.80 9.16
C TYR A 61 -8.09 3.53 8.20
N THR A 62 -8.38 3.12 6.96
CA THR A 62 -7.36 2.70 5.99
C THR A 62 -6.32 3.81 5.73
N GLN A 63 -6.77 5.06 5.59
CA GLN A 63 -5.88 6.20 5.40
C GLN A 63 -4.99 6.47 6.63
N ASP A 64 -5.56 6.48 7.84
CA ASP A 64 -4.82 6.71 9.09
C ASP A 64 -3.77 5.62 9.32
N MET A 65 -4.12 4.37 9.06
CA MET A 65 -3.18 3.25 9.15
C MET A 65 -2.03 3.41 8.14
N MET A 66 -2.35 3.79 6.90
CA MET A 66 -1.35 4.05 5.86
C MET A 66 -0.40 5.17 6.28
N GLU A 67 -0.93 6.29 6.79
CA GLU A 67 -0.13 7.41 7.27
C GLU A 67 0.83 7.01 8.39
N ILE A 68 0.35 6.25 9.39
CA ILE A 68 1.20 5.80 10.49
C ILE A 68 2.34 4.91 9.98
N VAL A 69 2.06 3.90 9.15
CA VAL A 69 3.12 2.99 8.69
C VAL A 69 4.13 3.70 7.77
N LEU A 70 3.68 4.66 6.95
CA LEU A 70 4.57 5.47 6.12
C LEU A 70 5.46 6.38 6.97
N ASN A 71 4.93 7.01 8.01
CA ASN A 71 5.73 7.79 8.98
C ASN A 71 6.76 6.94 9.72
N LEU A 72 6.46 5.65 9.93
CA LEU A 72 7.41 4.69 10.48
C LEU A 72 8.40 4.13 9.45
N GLY A 73 8.31 4.51 8.17
CA GLY A 73 9.26 4.14 7.13
C GLY A 73 8.83 2.93 6.28
N ALA A 74 7.54 2.64 6.18
CA ALA A 74 7.04 1.71 5.17
C ALA A 74 7.27 2.26 3.75
N ASP A 75 7.42 1.35 2.79
CA ASP A 75 7.62 1.73 1.39
C ASP A 75 6.27 1.91 0.68
N ILE A 76 5.99 3.14 0.28
CA ILE A 76 4.75 3.51 -0.43
C ILE A 76 4.66 2.90 -1.83
N ASN A 77 5.81 2.60 -2.45
CA ASN A 77 5.91 2.03 -3.80
C ASN A 77 6.33 0.57 -3.79
N GLY A 78 6.35 -0.07 -2.61
CA GLY A 78 6.74 -1.46 -2.47
C GLY A 78 5.87 -2.34 -3.37
N GLN A 79 6.49 -3.26 -4.12
CA GLN A 79 5.75 -4.20 -4.99
C GLN A 79 5.52 -5.52 -4.27
N GLU A 80 4.31 -6.09 -4.36
CA GLU A 80 4.06 -7.45 -3.89
C GLU A 80 4.60 -8.52 -4.88
N TRP A 81 4.75 -9.79 -4.46
CA TRP A 81 5.43 -10.81 -5.28
C TRP A 81 4.57 -11.51 -6.33
N LEU A 82 3.25 -11.49 -6.23
CA LEU A 82 2.36 -12.19 -7.15
C LEU A 82 2.32 -11.51 -8.51
N GLY A 83 2.10 -10.20 -8.55
CA GLY A 83 1.94 -9.41 -9.78
C GLY A 83 2.81 -8.17 -9.84
N GLY A 84 3.63 -7.89 -8.83
CA GLY A 84 4.42 -6.66 -8.77
C GLY A 84 3.57 -5.43 -8.48
N PHE A 85 2.37 -5.60 -7.92
CA PHE A 85 1.48 -4.48 -7.66
C PHE A 85 2.00 -3.62 -6.50
N THR A 86 2.03 -2.31 -6.70
CA THR A 86 2.21 -1.36 -5.59
C THR A 86 0.88 -1.14 -4.86
N PRO A 87 0.87 -0.55 -3.66
CA PRO A 87 -0.36 -0.15 -2.97
C PRO A 87 -1.32 0.64 -3.88
N LEU A 88 -0.80 1.57 -4.68
CA LEU A 88 -1.62 2.37 -5.60
C LEU A 88 -2.24 1.54 -6.73
N HIS A 89 -1.55 0.50 -7.23
CA HIS A 89 -2.17 -0.44 -8.17
C HIS A 89 -3.31 -1.24 -7.51
N LEU A 90 -3.12 -1.69 -6.26
CA LEU A 90 -4.14 -2.44 -5.53
C LEU A 90 -5.41 -1.61 -5.31
N CYS A 91 -5.32 -0.28 -5.18
CA CYS A 91 -6.50 0.58 -5.11
C CYS A 91 -7.43 0.44 -6.33
N VAL A 92 -6.90 0.10 -7.52
CA VAL A 92 -7.70 -0.18 -8.72
C VAL A 92 -8.47 -1.50 -8.63
N TRP A 93 -7.87 -2.50 -7.99
CA TRP A 93 -8.52 -3.79 -7.76
C TRP A 93 -9.62 -3.68 -6.71
N GLU A 94 -9.32 -3.02 -5.61
CA GLU A 94 -10.23 -2.85 -4.47
C GLU A 94 -11.26 -1.73 -4.68
N ARG A 95 -11.12 -0.92 -5.75
CA ARG A 95 -11.93 0.28 -6.02
C ARG A 95 -11.95 1.26 -4.84
N ASN A 96 -10.81 1.37 -4.15
CA ASN A 96 -10.64 2.28 -3.02
C ASN A 96 -10.21 3.66 -3.54
N TYR A 97 -11.18 4.42 -4.05
CA TYR A 97 -10.95 5.73 -4.67
C TYR A 97 -10.41 6.76 -3.69
N GLU A 98 -10.87 6.73 -2.44
CA GLU A 98 -10.44 7.67 -1.40
C GLU A 98 -8.96 7.48 -1.07
N LEU A 99 -8.52 6.24 -0.83
CA LEU A 99 -7.11 5.94 -0.61
C LEU A 99 -6.27 6.22 -1.86
N ALA A 100 -6.78 5.92 -3.07
CA ALA A 100 -6.09 6.24 -4.30
C ALA A 100 -5.81 7.75 -4.42
N GLU A 101 -6.83 8.58 -4.18
CA GLU A 101 -6.69 10.03 -4.22
C GLU A 101 -5.70 10.54 -3.17
N TRP A 102 -5.72 9.98 -1.96
CA TRP A 102 -4.77 10.31 -0.91
C TRP A 102 -3.34 9.92 -1.28
N LEU A 103 -3.12 8.67 -1.73
CA LEU A 103 -1.80 8.17 -2.14
C LEU A 103 -1.21 8.98 -3.29
N CYS A 104 -2.03 9.42 -4.25
CA CYS A 104 -1.61 10.28 -5.36
C CYS A 104 -0.99 11.61 -4.90
N ARG A 105 -1.28 12.05 -3.67
CA ARG A 105 -0.77 13.29 -3.09
C ARG A 105 0.34 13.04 -2.06
N ALA A 106 0.64 11.78 -1.75
CA ALA A 106 1.59 11.42 -0.71
C ALA A 106 3.04 11.69 -1.15
N PRO A 107 3.92 12.17 -0.26
CA PRO A 107 5.33 12.37 -0.57
C PRO A 107 6.01 11.08 -1.02
N GLY A 108 6.79 11.16 -2.10
CA GLY A 108 7.56 10.02 -2.62
C GLY A 108 6.76 8.97 -3.38
N ILE A 109 5.46 9.19 -3.64
CA ILE A 109 4.68 8.31 -4.51
C ILE A 109 5.27 8.31 -5.93
N ASP A 110 5.42 7.12 -6.52
CA ASP A 110 5.79 6.94 -7.91
C ASP A 110 4.56 6.54 -8.73
N LEU A 111 4.02 7.51 -9.47
CA LEU A 111 2.87 7.30 -10.35
C LEU A 111 3.21 6.50 -11.62
N GLU A 112 4.50 6.38 -11.94
CA GLU A 112 5.02 5.71 -13.13
C GLU A 112 5.54 4.29 -12.82
N ALA A 113 5.46 3.85 -11.56
CA ALA A 113 5.79 2.48 -11.18
C ALA A 113 4.95 1.49 -11.99
N THR A 114 5.58 0.45 -12.51
CA THR A 114 4.91 -0.59 -13.29
C THR A 114 4.83 -1.91 -12.54
N ASN A 115 3.70 -2.60 -12.64
CA ASN A 115 3.59 -4.00 -12.21
C ASN A 115 4.45 -4.95 -13.07
N TYR A 116 4.44 -6.26 -12.79
CA TYR A 116 5.20 -7.26 -13.56
C TYR A 116 4.68 -7.47 -15.00
N ALA A 117 3.47 -7.02 -15.32
CA ALA A 117 2.97 -6.96 -16.69
C ALA A 117 3.44 -5.71 -17.45
N GLY A 118 4.24 -4.84 -16.82
CA GLY A 118 4.71 -3.58 -17.40
C GLY A 118 3.66 -2.47 -17.42
N GLN A 119 2.56 -2.64 -16.68
CA GLN A 119 1.47 -1.67 -16.64
C GLN A 119 1.66 -0.67 -15.51
N THR A 120 1.48 0.62 -15.80
CA THR A 120 1.29 1.64 -14.76
C THR A 120 -0.11 1.56 -14.16
N VAL A 121 -0.35 2.30 -13.07
CA VAL A 121 -1.68 2.44 -12.46
C VAL A 121 -2.70 2.99 -13.47
N TYR A 122 -2.29 3.97 -14.30
CA TYR A 122 -3.16 4.54 -15.33
C TYR A 122 -3.58 3.49 -16.36
N GLN A 123 -2.62 2.70 -16.86
CA GLN A 123 -2.90 1.65 -17.85
C GLN A 123 -3.77 0.53 -17.27
N LEU A 124 -3.53 0.13 -16.02
CA LEU A 124 -4.38 -0.83 -15.33
C LEU A 124 -5.81 -0.32 -15.15
N ALA A 125 -5.99 0.95 -14.78
CA ALA A 125 -7.30 1.58 -14.66
C ALA A 125 -8.01 1.70 -16.03
N LEU A 126 -7.27 1.99 -17.10
CA LEU A 126 -7.77 2.03 -18.47
C LEU A 126 -8.31 0.65 -18.92
N GLU A 127 -7.55 -0.42 -18.71
CA GLU A 127 -7.98 -1.79 -19.04
C GLU A 127 -9.29 -2.17 -18.32
N ARG A 128 -9.39 -1.76 -17.05
CA ARG A 128 -10.56 -2.01 -16.20
C ARG A 128 -11.72 -1.04 -16.42
N LYS A 129 -11.54 -0.03 -17.28
CA LYS A 129 -12.49 1.05 -17.55
C LYS A 129 -12.87 1.84 -16.29
N ASP A 130 -11.92 2.02 -15.38
CA ASP A 130 -12.08 2.77 -14.14
C ASP A 130 -11.77 4.26 -14.35
N ASN A 131 -12.77 4.98 -14.87
CA ASN A 131 -12.63 6.40 -15.18
C ASN A 131 -12.32 7.26 -13.94
N GLN A 132 -12.74 6.84 -12.74
CA GLN A 132 -12.55 7.64 -11.54
C GLN A 132 -11.07 7.66 -11.14
N ILE A 133 -10.42 6.49 -11.09
CA ILE A 133 -8.98 6.42 -10.82
C ILE A 133 -8.18 7.06 -11.95
N MET A 134 -8.57 6.84 -13.22
CA MET A 134 -7.89 7.49 -14.35
C MET A 134 -7.85 9.01 -14.18
N GLU A 135 -8.97 9.65 -13.80
CA GLU A 135 -9.02 11.10 -13.57
C GLU A 135 -8.21 11.54 -12.33
N MET A 136 -8.17 10.73 -11.27
CA MET A 136 -7.33 11.01 -10.09
C MET A 136 -5.85 11.02 -10.47
N ILE A 137 -5.38 9.98 -11.18
CA ILE A 137 -3.99 9.81 -11.60
C ILE A 137 -3.57 10.90 -12.61
N LYS A 138 -4.46 11.25 -13.55
CA LYS A 138 -4.28 12.40 -14.46
C LYS A 138 -4.06 13.70 -13.70
N ARG A 139 -4.92 14.00 -12.73
CA ARG A 139 -4.83 15.23 -11.92
C ARG A 139 -3.56 15.27 -11.07
N ALA A 140 -3.07 14.11 -10.65
CA ALA A 140 -1.81 13.97 -9.92
C ALA A 140 -0.57 14.16 -10.82
N GLY A 141 -0.74 14.27 -12.14
CA GLY A 141 0.32 14.58 -13.10
C GLY A 141 1.03 13.37 -13.70
N ALA A 142 0.45 12.17 -13.62
CA ALA A 142 1.03 10.99 -14.26
C ALA A 142 0.92 11.05 -15.79
N LYS A 143 1.80 10.31 -16.48
CA LYS A 143 1.70 10.11 -17.92
C LYS A 143 0.49 9.24 -18.23
N CYS A 144 -0.25 9.66 -19.25
CA CYS A 144 -1.53 9.07 -19.62
C CYS A 144 -1.47 8.37 -20.98
N ASP A 145 -0.35 7.71 -21.24
CA ASP A 145 -0.10 7.00 -22.48
C ASP A 145 -0.92 5.70 -22.52
N PRO A 146 -1.62 5.41 -23.64
CA PRO A 146 -2.22 4.10 -23.84
C PRO A 146 -1.13 3.01 -23.95
N LEU A 147 -1.52 1.75 -23.78
CA LEU A 147 -0.67 0.58 -24.03
C LEU A 147 -0.20 0.51 -25.49
#